data_AF-A0A1I3JJR5-F1
#
_entry.id   AF-A0A1I3JJR5-F1
#
_cell.length_a   1.000
_cell.length_b   1.000
_cell.length_c   1.000
_cell.angle_alpha   90.00
_cell.angle_beta   90.00
_cell.angle_gamma   90.00
#
_symmetry.space_group_name_H-M   'P 1'
#
loop_
_entity.id
_entity.type
_entity.pdbx_description
1 polymer ?
#
loop_
_entity_poly.entity_id
_entity_poly.type
_entity_poly.pdbx_seq_one_letter_code
_entity_poly.pdbx_strand_id
1 'polypeptide(L)' 'MVSIILGIIFIAFTVFAVLPMGPLAWGAEVIAFLKGGAPVIAAFIGLICLFIGAADIKDKKEAKKEDAAKNDQQ' A
#
# COMPACT_ATOMS: atom_id res chain seq x y z
N MET A 1 -9.17 -24.23 -12.54
CA MET A 1 -9.97 -24.61 -11.35
C MET A 1 -9.11 -24.80 -10.11
N VAL A 2 -7.90 -25.34 -10.23
CA VAL A 2 -6.97 -25.58 -9.10
C VAL A 2 -6.71 -24.32 -8.25
N SER A 3 -6.53 -23.15 -8.85
CA SER A 3 -6.29 -21.89 -8.12
C SER A 3 -7.46 -21.47 -7.21
N ILE A 4 -8.70 -21.65 -7.67
CA ILE A 4 -9.90 -21.34 -6.88
C ILE A 4 -10.00 -22.26 -5.67
N ILE A 5 -9.76 -23.56 -5.88
CA ILE A 5 -9.79 -24.57 -4.82
C ILE A 5 -8.72 -24.27 -3.76
N LEU A 6 -7.49 -23.99 -4.20
CA LEU A 6 -6.41 -23.60 -3.29
C LEU A 6 -6.74 -22.32 -2.53
N GLY A 7 -7.29 -21.30 -3.20
CA GLY A 7 -7.71 -20.05 -2.56
C GLY A 7 -8.73 -20.29 -1.45
N ILE A 8 -9.76 -21.11 -1.71
CA ILE A 8 -10.77 -21.46 -0.70
C ILE A 8 -10.14 -22.21 0.48
N ILE A 9 -9.24 -23.16 0.24
CA ILE A 9 -8.54 -23.90 1.30
C ILE A 9 -7.72 -22.96 2.19
N PHE A 10 -6.96 -22.03 1.59
CA PHE A 10 -6.16 -21.07 2.36
C PHE A 10 -7.02 -20.10 3.17
N ILE A 11 -8.15 -19.65 2.62
CA ILE A 11 -9.10 -18.80 3.35
C ILE A 11 -9.71 -19.56 4.53
N ALA A 12 -10.17 -20.80 4.32
CA ALA A 12 -10.72 -21.64 5.38
C ALA A 12 -9.69 -21.92 6.49
N PHE A 13 -8.43 -22.18 6.11
CA PHE A 13 -7.33 -22.34 7.06
C PHE A 13 -7.07 -21.06 7.86
N THR A 14 -7.10 -19.89 7.20
CA THR A 14 -6.90 -18.60 7.88
C THR A 14 -7.98 -18.36 8.94
N VAL A 15 -9.25 -18.62 8.60
CA VAL A 15 -10.37 -18.52 9.55
C VAL A 15 -10.18 -19.49 10.71
N PHE A 16 -9.78 -20.74 10.43
CA PHE A 16 -9.53 -21.75 11.46
C PHE A 16 -8.36 -21.36 12.39
N ALA A 17 -7.27 -20.82 11.84
CA ALA A 17 -6.07 -20.46 12.60
C ALA A 17 -6.30 -19.25 13.52
N VAL A 18 -7.13 -18.29 13.11
CA VAL A 18 -7.39 -17.04 13.86
C VAL A 18 -8.54 -17.19 14.87
N LEU A 19 -9.29 -18.30 14.81
CA LEU A 19 -10.45 -18.52 15.67
C LEU A 19 -10.06 -18.61 17.15
N PRO A 20 -10.65 -17.81 18.06
CA PRO A 20 -10.21 -17.72 19.45
C PRO A 20 -10.51 -18.97 20.28
N MET A 21 -11.45 -19.80 19.82
CA MET A 21 -11.83 -21.09 20.45
C MET A 21 -11.24 -22.30 19.69
N GLY A 22 -10.43 -22.06 18.67
CA GLY A 22 -9.76 -23.12 17.90
C GLY A 22 -8.47 -23.58 18.57
N PRO A 23 -7.95 -24.77 18.21
CA PRO A 23 -6.74 -25.33 18.81
C PRO A 23 -5.46 -24.54 18.49
N LEU A 24 -5.46 -23.72 17.44
CA LEU A 24 -4.32 -22.86 17.07
C LEU A 24 -4.37 -21.49 17.76
N ALA A 25 -5.54 -20.82 17.76
CA ALA A 25 -5.77 -19.53 18.41
C ALA A 25 -4.74 -18.42 18.08
N TRP A 26 -4.17 -18.42 16.88
CA TRP A 26 -3.12 -17.47 16.44
C TRP A 26 -3.59 -16.04 16.16
N GLY A 27 -4.81 -15.69 16.59
CA GLY A 27 -5.39 -14.40 16.28
C GLY A 27 -4.56 -13.24 16.84
N ALA A 28 -4.00 -13.40 18.03
CA ALA A 28 -3.18 -12.36 18.67
C ALA A 28 -1.87 -12.12 17.89
N GLU A 29 -1.21 -13.18 17.46
CA GLU A 29 0.04 -13.17 16.71
C GLU A 29 -0.17 -12.57 15.32
N VAL A 30 -1.26 -12.93 14.64
CA VAL A 30 -1.62 -12.35 13.33
C VAL A 30 -1.88 -10.85 13.48
N ILE A 31 -2.62 -10.43 14.52
CA ILE A 31 -2.86 -9.01 14.80
C ILE A 31 -1.54 -8.29 15.11
N ALA A 32 -0.65 -8.89 15.90
CA ALA A 32 0.65 -8.33 16.21
C ALA A 32 1.51 -8.15 14.95
N PHE A 33 1.52 -9.14 14.06
CA PHE A 33 2.20 -9.07 12.77
C PHE A 33 1.62 -7.96 11.89
N LEU A 34 0.29 -7.86 11.76
CA LEU A 34 -0.34 -6.77 11.00
C LEU A 34 0.01 -5.39 11.57
N LYS A 35 -0.05 -5.24 12.90
CA LYS A 35 0.31 -3.98 13.58
C LYS A 35 1.78 -3.63 13.42
N GLY A 36 2.67 -4.62 13.36
CA GLY A 36 4.10 -4.41 13.11
C GLY A 36 4.44 -4.14 11.64
N GLY A 37 3.79 -4.85 10.71
CA GLY A 37 4.05 -4.75 9.27
C GLY A 37 3.38 -3.54 8.60
N ALA A 38 2.17 -3.15 9.03
CA ALA A 38 1.44 -2.05 8.42
C ALA A 38 2.21 -0.70 8.45
N PRO A 39 2.85 -0.29 9.57
CA PRO A 39 3.67 0.92 9.59
C PRO A 39 4.87 0.88 8.64
N VAL A 40 5.51 -0.29 8.50
CA VAL A 40 6.68 -0.46 7.61
C VAL A 40 6.25 -0.30 6.16
N ILE A 41 5.15 -0.97 5.76
CA ILE A 41 4.58 -0.84 4.42
C ILE A 41 4.12 0.60 4.16
N ALA A 42 3.46 1.23 5.14
CA ALA A 42 3.01 2.61 5.03
C ALA A 42 4.18 3.59 4.86
N ALA A 43 5.28 3.40 5.59
CA ALA A 43 6.49 4.20 5.44
C ALA A 43 7.11 4.03 4.05
N PHE A 44 7.17 2.80 3.54
CA PHE A 44 7.72 2.52 2.22
C PHE A 44 6.88 3.15 1.10
N ILE A 45 5.55 2.96 1.14
CA ILE A 45 4.63 3.59 0.19
C ILE A 45 4.68 5.11 0.31
N GLY A 46 4.68 5.66 1.53
CA GLY A 46 4.74 7.10 1.76
C GLY A 46 6.02 7.73 1.21
N LEU A 47 7.16 7.04 1.35
CA LEU A 47 8.44 7.47 0.78
C LEU A 47 8.39 7.48 -0.75
N ILE A 48 7.82 6.46 -1.39
CA ILE A 48 7.58 6.44 -2.85
C ILE A 48 6.69 7.61 -3.27
N CYS A 49 5.58 7.85 -2.56
CA CYS A 49 4.68 8.98 -2.83
C CYS A 49 5.38 10.33 -2.69
N LEU A 50 6.30 10.48 -1.74
CA LEU A 50 7.05 11.72 -1.54
C LEU A 50 7.95 12.03 -2.73
N PHE A 51 8.61 11.01 -3.30
CA PHE A 51 9.41 11.16 -4.52
C PHE A 51 8.56 11.49 -5.75
N ILE A 52 7.45 10.79 -5.94
CA ILE A 52 6.52 11.06 -7.05
C ILE A 52 5.94 12.47 -6.95
N GLY A 53 5.48 12.87 -5.77
CA GLY A 53 4.92 14.21 -5.54
C GLY A 53 5.95 15.32 -5.73
N ALA A 54 7.20 15.10 -5.30
CA ALA A 54 8.28 16.07 -5.51
C ALA A 54 8.66 16.24 -6.99
N ALA A 55 8.57 15.17 -7.79
CA ALA A 55 8.73 15.25 -9.25
C ALA A 55 7.57 16.02 -9.89
N ASP A 56 6.32 15.63 -9.61
CA ASP A 56 5.11 16.28 -10.15
C ASP A 56 5.05 17.80 -9.85
N ILE A 57 5.46 18.22 -8.63
CA ILE A 57 5.51 19.64 -8.27
C ILE A 57 6.56 20.41 -9.09
N LYS A 58 7.72 19.80 -9.36
CA LYS A 58 8.78 20.45 -10.15
C LYS A 58 8.35 20.59 -11.60
N ASP A 59 7.84 19.51 -12.20
CA ASP A 59 7.34 19.52 -13.58
C ASP A 59 6.23 20.57 -13.77
N LYS A 60 5.28 20.67 -12.83
CA LYS A 60 4.21 21.69 -12.88
C LYS A 60 4.71 23.12 -12.72
N LYS A 61 5.78 23.34 -11.94
CA LYS A 61 6.37 24.68 -11.78
C LYS A 61 7.09 25.13 -13.05
N GLU A 62 7.80 24.22 -13.71
CA GLU A 62 8.47 24.50 -14.98
C GLU A 62 7.47 24.78 -16.12
N ALA A 63 6.44 23.94 -16.26
CA ALA A 63 5.39 24.13 -17.25
C ALA A 63 4.73 25.52 -17.12
N LYS A 64 4.35 25.93 -15.89
CA LYS A 64 3.78 27.26 -15.65
C LYS A 64 4.71 28.41 -16.00
N LYS A 65 6.04 28.22 -15.88
CA LYS A 65 7.03 29.25 -16.22
C LYS A 65 7.20 29.37 -17.73
N GLU A 66 7.19 28.25 -18.45
CA GLU A 66 7.20 28.25 -19.92
C GLU A 66 5.94 28.89 -20.51
N ASP A 67 4.76 28.59 -19.97
CA ASP A 67 3.49 29.19 -20.42
C ASP A 67 3.46 30.70 -20.17
N ALA A 68 3.96 31.17 -19.02
CA ALA A 68 4.07 32.60 -18.72
C ALA A 68 5.05 33.31 -19.67
N ALA A 69 6.21 32.71 -19.95
CA ALA A 69 7.21 33.28 -20.85
C ALA A 69 6.75 33.37 -22.32
N LYS A 70 5.85 32.47 -22.76
CA LYS A 70 5.26 32.53 -24.10
C LYS A 70 4.19 33.62 -24.22
N ASN A 71 3.42 33.86 -23.17
CA ASN A 71 2.40 34.91 -23.17
C ASN A 71 2.96 36.34 -23.08
N ASP A 72 4.14 36.54 -22.47
CA ASP A 72 4.78 37.88 -22.40
C ASP A 72 5.48 38.29 -23.72
N GLN A 73 5.70 37.37 -24.66
CA GLN A 73 6.31 37.65 -25.96
C GLN A 73 5.29 37.80 -27.11
N GLN A 74 3.99 37.71 -26.82
CA GLN A 74 2.90 37.77 -27.81
C GLN A 74 2.14 39.10 -27.76
#